data_AF-A0A7J7PB40-F1
#
_entry.id   AF-A0A7J7PB40-F1
#
_cell.length_a   1.000
_cell.length_b   1.000
_cell.length_c   1.000
_cell.angle_alpha   90.00
_cell.angle_beta   90.00
_cell.angle_gamma   90.00
#
_symmetry.space_group_name_H-M   'P 1'
#
loop_
_entity.id
_entity.type
_entity.pdbx_description
1 polymer ?
#
loop_
_entity_poly.entity_id
_entity_poly.type
_entity_poly.pdbx_seq_one_letter_code
_entity_poly.pdbx_strand_id
1 'polypeptide(L)'
;MYSSLPPSLSLELRSRNHYLWHVAWSGYASTLSAIEVAKPLALAKCISLPDHLTMQVTVVGNLPKATLVTIEPNDVDDWEVLELNAELAEDAILKQVFEV
;
A
#
# COMPACT_ATOMS: atom_id res chain seq x y z
N MET A 1 -15.93 18.96 -13.81
CA MET A 1 -14.55 18.85 -14.31
C MET A 1 -13.88 17.74 -13.51
N TYR A 2 -13.72 16.55 -14.08
CA TYR A 2 -12.95 15.48 -13.43
C TYR A 2 -11.49 15.68 -13.82
N SER A 3 -10.70 16.29 -12.92
CA SER A 3 -9.25 16.28 -13.07
C SER A 3 -8.78 14.83 -12.95
N SER A 4 -8.16 14.30 -14.00
CA SER A 4 -7.54 12.97 -13.96
C SER A 4 -6.46 12.98 -12.88
N LEU A 5 -6.68 12.23 -11.80
CA LEU A 5 -5.63 11.97 -10.83
C LEU A 5 -4.52 11.16 -11.53
N PRO A 6 -3.24 11.33 -11.16
CA PRO A 6 -2.19 10.50 -11.70
C PRO A 6 -2.46 9.01 -11.40
N PRO A 7 -1.91 8.08 -12.20
CA PRO A 7 -2.23 6.64 -12.13
C PRO A 7 -2.07 6.06 -10.71
N SER A 8 -1.11 6.58 -9.95
CA SER A 8 -1.00 6.33 -8.52
C SER A 8 -0.59 7.61 -7.78
N LEU A 9 -1.20 7.84 -6.62
CA LEU A 9 -0.81 8.90 -5.69
C LEU A 9 -0.17 8.27 -4.45
N SER A 10 0.91 8.85 -3.95
CA SER A 10 1.48 8.44 -2.66
C SER A 10 0.78 9.20 -1.54
N LEU A 11 0.30 8.47 -0.53
CA LEU A 11 -0.32 9.03 0.66
C LEU A 11 0.47 8.67 1.92
N GLU A 12 0.53 9.63 2.83
CA GLU A 12 0.91 9.43 4.22
C GLU A 12 -0.35 9.37 5.08
N LEU A 13 -0.52 8.25 5.78
CA LEU A 13 -1.55 8.07 6.79
C LEU A 13 -0.90 8.22 8.16
N ARG A 14 -1.35 9.18 8.96
CA ARG A 14 -0.80 9.44 10.30
C ARG A 14 -1.86 9.26 11.38
N SER A 15 -1.62 8.34 12.30
CA SER A 15 -2.48 8.12 13.46
C SER A 15 -2.19 9.16 14.56
N ARG A 16 -3.16 9.34 15.46
CA ARG A 16 -2.99 10.15 16.69
C ARG A 16 -1.86 9.61 17.57
N ASN A 17 -1.59 8.31 17.53
CA ASN A 17 -0.52 7.66 18.31
C ASN A 17 0.84 7.70 17.60
N HIS A 18 1.03 8.61 16.64
CA HIS A 18 2.28 8.81 15.88
C HIS A 18 2.72 7.66 14.97
N TYR A 19 1.90 6.61 14.81
CA TYR A 19 2.11 5.65 13.73
C TYR A 19 1.93 6.34 12.37
N LEU A 20 2.84 6.03 11.44
CA LEU A 20 2.90 6.59 10.10
C LEU A 20 2.98 5.44 9.10
N TRP A 21 2.16 5.50 8.07
CA TRP A 21 2.14 4.54 6.98
C TRP A 21 2.23 5.27 5.64
N HIS A 22 3.04 4.73 4.73
CA HIS A 22 3.10 5.15 3.35
C HIS A 22 2.31 4.16 2.51
N VAL A 23 1.30 4.66 1.80
CA VAL A 23 0.43 3.83 0.95
C VAL A 23 0.27 4.45 -0.43
N ALA A 24 0.07 3.60 -1.44
CA ALA A 24 -0.40 4.05 -2.74
C ALA A 24 -1.92 4.19 -2.73
N TRP A 25 -2.43 5.21 -3.41
CA TRP A 25 -3.85 5.40 -3.68
C TRP A 25 -4.17 4.97 -5.11
N SER A 26 -5.07 4.00 -5.22
CA SER A 26 -5.66 3.50 -6.46
C SER A 26 -7.17 3.50 -6.26
N GLY A 27 -7.83 4.62 -6.53
CA GLY A 27 -9.25 4.76 -6.22
C GLY A 27 -9.88 6.06 -6.69
N TYR A 28 -11.19 6.15 -6.49
CA TYR A 28 -12.00 7.30 -6.86
C TYR A 28 -12.21 8.24 -5.68
N ALA A 29 -12.26 9.54 -5.95
CA ALA A 29 -12.64 10.52 -4.94
C ALA A 29 -14.10 10.30 -4.52
N SER A 30 -14.34 10.31 -3.21
CA SER A 30 -15.67 10.30 -2.62
C SER A 30 -15.96 11.65 -1.97
N THR A 31 -17.25 12.00 -1.84
CA THR A 31 -17.68 13.15 -1.04
C THR A 31 -17.69 12.84 0.46
N LEU A 32 -17.55 11.56 0.83
CA LEU A 32 -17.41 11.14 2.22
C LEU A 32 -16.00 11.39 2.72
N SER A 33 -15.87 11.79 3.99
CA SER A 33 -14.58 11.91 4.67
C SER A 33 -14.11 10.55 5.20
N ALA A 34 -14.04 9.56 4.30
CA ALA A 34 -13.63 8.19 4.60
C ALA A 34 -12.75 7.64 3.47
N ILE A 35 -11.84 6.75 3.83
CA ILE A 35 -10.98 6.03 2.89
C ILE A 35 -11.23 4.53 3.07
N GLU A 36 -11.37 3.84 1.95
CA GLU A 36 -11.38 2.39 1.92
C GLU A 36 -9.95 1.87 1.78
N VAL A 37 -9.62 0.86 2.56
CA VAL A 37 -8.32 0.21 2.53
C VAL A 37 -8.50 -1.22 2.04
N ALA A 38 -7.59 -1.67 1.17
CA ALA A 38 -7.60 -3.04 0.68
C ALA A 38 -7.54 -4.03 1.85
N LYS A 39 -8.40 -5.06 1.83
CA LYS A 39 -8.50 -6.07 2.90
C LYS A 39 -7.14 -6.70 3.29
N PRO A 40 -6.24 -7.08 2.35
CA PRO A 40 -4.94 -7.61 2.73
C PRO A 40 -4.12 -6.62 3.55
N LEU A 41 -4.19 -5.33 3.20
CA LEU A 41 -3.50 -4.26 3.93
C LEU A 41 -4.13 -4.05 5.32
N ALA A 42 -5.46 -4.04 5.43
CA ALA A 42 -6.13 -3.89 6.72
C ALA A 42 -5.88 -5.06 7.68
N LEU A 43 -5.74 -6.28 7.14
CA LEU A 43 -5.55 -7.52 7.89
C LEU A 43 -4.08 -7.86 8.15
N ALA A 44 -3.14 -7.23 7.45
CA ALA A 44 -1.73 -7.47 7.65
C ALA A 44 -1.33 -7.09 9.08
N LYS A 45 -0.78 -8.07 9.82
CA LYS A 45 -0.35 -7.90 11.21
C LYS A 45 0.61 -6.71 11.38
N CYS A 46 1.43 -6.45 10.36
CA CYS A 46 2.44 -5.39 10.37
C CYS A 46 1.86 -3.98 10.40
N ILE A 47 0.61 -3.79 9.98
CA ILE A 47 0.02 -2.46 9.76
C ILE A 47 -1.41 -2.33 10.28
N SER A 48 -2.01 -3.42 10.77
CA SER A 48 -3.35 -3.54 11.40
C SER A 48 -4.07 -2.21 11.59
N LEU A 49 -4.97 -1.92 10.65
CA LEU A 49 -5.79 -0.72 10.66
C LEU A 49 -7.19 -1.11 11.15
N PRO A 50 -7.57 -0.78 12.40
CA PRO A 50 -8.94 -1.01 12.88
C PRO A 50 -9.95 -0.26 12.02
N ASP A 51 -11.14 -0.84 11.89
CA ASP A 51 -12.22 -0.16 11.19
C ASP A 51 -12.56 1.17 11.89
N HIS A 52 -12.93 2.17 11.08
CA HIS A 52 -13.21 3.54 11.52
C HIS A 52 -12.04 4.24 12.27
N LEU A 53 -10.79 3.82 12.07
CA LEU A 53 -9.64 4.53 12.61
C LEU A 53 -9.55 5.95 12.05
N THR A 54 -9.53 6.95 12.92
CA THR A 54 -9.34 8.36 12.52
C THR A 54 -7.86 8.67 12.33
N MET A 55 -7.52 9.21 11.16
CA MET A 55 -6.14 9.50 10.77
C MET A 55 -6.05 10.81 9.97
N GLN A 56 -4.87 11.42 9.97
CA GLN A 56 -4.56 12.47 9.02
C GLN A 56 -4.05 11.85 7.72
N VAL A 57 -4.55 12.33 6.59
CA VAL A 57 -4.15 11.91 5.25
C VAL A 57 -3.42 13.05 4.57
N THR A 58 -2.21 12.79 4.07
CA THR A 58 -1.40 13.79 3.36
C THR A 58 -0.95 13.22 2.02
N VAL A 59 -1.06 14.01 0.95
CA VAL A 59 -0.54 13.63 -0.38
C VAL A 59 0.95 13.94 -0.43
N VAL A 60 1.77 12.98 -0.84
CA VAL A 60 3.23 13.13 -1.01
C VAL A 60 3.52 13.29 -2.50
N GLY A 61 3.81 14.53 -2.92
CA GLY A 61 3.99 14.85 -4.34
C GLY A 61 5.36 14.50 -4.94
N ASN A 62 6.41 14.39 -4.13
CA ASN A 62 7.79 14.24 -4.58
C ASN A 62 8.45 12.96 -4.02
N LEU A 63 7.78 11.82 -4.14
CA LEU A 63 8.37 10.54 -3.72
C LEU A 63 9.37 10.06 -4.79
N PRO A 64 10.67 9.90 -4.47
CA PRO A 64 11.64 9.40 -5.43
C PRO A 64 11.33 7.94 -5.81
N LYS A 65 11.52 7.59 -7.09
CA LYS A 65 11.39 6.21 -7.54
C LYS A 65 12.47 5.35 -6.88
N ALA A 66 12.06 4.25 -6.25
CA ALA A 66 12.99 3.26 -5.74
C ALA A 66 13.79 2.62 -6.90
N THR A 67 15.12 2.58 -6.76
CA THR A 67 16.01 1.95 -7.75
C THR A 67 16.25 0.47 -7.47
N LEU A 68 16.12 0.08 -6.21
CA LEU A 68 16.24 -1.29 -5.71
C LEU A 68 15.35 -1.43 -4.48
N VAL A 69 14.59 -2.52 -4.41
CA VAL A 69 13.81 -2.89 -3.23
C VAL A 69 14.25 -4.31 -2.86
N THR A 70 14.56 -4.51 -1.59
CA THR A 70 14.85 -5.84 -1.03
C THR A 70 13.71 -6.21 -0.11
N ILE A 71 13.18 -7.40 -0.28
CA ILE A 71 12.11 -7.96 0.54
C ILE A 71 12.58 -9.32 1.07
N GLU A 72 12.03 -9.71 2.21
CA GLU A 72 12.20 -11.05 2.75
C GLU A 72 10.82 -11.68 3.00
N PRO A 73 10.66 -12.98 2.74
CA PRO A 73 9.47 -13.72 3.15
C PRO A 73 9.32 -13.70 4.68
N ASN A 74 8.07 -13.66 5.17
CA ASN A 74 7.78 -13.44 6.58
C ASN A 74 7.88 -14.73 7.41
N ASP A 75 7.64 -15.90 6.80
CA ASP A 75 7.76 -17.20 7.47
C ASP A 75 8.27 -18.31 6.53
N VAL A 76 8.34 -19.54 7.06
CA VAL A 76 8.86 -20.72 6.33
C VAL A 76 7.97 -21.09 5.14
N ASP A 77 6.66 -20.85 5.24
CA ASP A 77 5.74 -21.15 4.15
C ASP A 77 5.96 -20.17 3.00
N ASP A 78 6.19 -18.88 3.31
CA ASP A 78 6.58 -17.87 2.31
C ASP A 78 7.94 -18.20 1.66
N TRP A 79 8.89 -18.77 2.41
CA TRP A 79 10.17 -19.24 1.85
C TRP A 79 9.99 -20.35 0.83
N GLU A 80 9.15 -21.35 1.14
CA GLU A 80 8.84 -22.45 0.21
C GLU A 80 8.23 -21.92 -1.10
N VAL A 81 7.34 -20.92 -1.00
CA VAL A 81 6.76 -20.27 -2.19
C VAL A 81 7.82 -19.59 -3.03
N LEU A 82 8.77 -18.86 -2.44
CA LEU A 82 9.84 -18.22 -3.21
C LEU A 82 10.78 -19.24 -3.84
N GLU A 83 11.11 -20.33 -3.15
CA GLU A 83 11.98 -21.38 -3.70
C GLU A 83 11.35 -22.11 -4.89
N LEU A 84 10.04 -22.35 -4.85
CA LEU A 84 9.34 -23.12 -5.87
C LEU A 84 8.67 -22.26 -6.96
N ASN A 85 8.37 -20.99 -6.68
CA ASN A 85 7.53 -20.11 -7.51
C ASN A 85 8.00 -18.64 -7.54
N ALA A 86 9.32 -18.40 -7.52
CA ALA A 86 9.91 -17.06 -7.49
C ALA A 86 9.32 -16.09 -8.55
N GLU A 87 9.14 -16.54 -9.79
CA GLU A 87 8.61 -15.69 -10.88
C GLU A 87 7.17 -15.25 -10.62
N LEU A 88 6.33 -16.13 -10.07
CA LEU A 88 4.94 -15.81 -9.73
C LEU A 88 4.87 -14.84 -8.55
N ALA A 89 5.75 -15.02 -7.56
CA ALA A 89 5.85 -14.11 -6.43
C ALA A 89 6.29 -12.71 -6.88
N GLU A 90 7.32 -12.62 -7.73
CA GLU A 90 7.80 -11.35 -8.29
C GLU A 90 6.69 -10.64 -9.09
N ASP A 91 6.00 -11.34 -9.98
CA ASP A 91 4.91 -10.76 -10.78
C ASP A 91 3.75 -10.27 -9.88
N ALA A 92 3.41 -11.01 -8.82
CA ALA A 92 2.41 -10.59 -7.84
C ALA A 92 2.82 -9.32 -7.09
N ILE A 93 4.10 -9.20 -6.69
CA ILE A 93 4.62 -8.01 -6.01
C ILE A 93 4.62 -6.81 -6.95
N LEU A 94 5.08 -6.98 -8.20
CA LEU A 94 5.12 -5.92 -9.19
C LEU A 94 3.71 -5.37 -9.50
N LYS A 95 2.72 -6.26 -9.65
CA LYS A 95 1.33 -5.88 -9.92
C LYS A 95 0.64 -5.16 -8.75
N GLN A 96 1.06 -5.42 -7.50
CA GLN A 96 0.48 -4.76 -6.33
C GLN A 96 1.04 -3.36 -6.08
N VAL A 97 2.27 -3.09 -6.52
CA VAL A 97 2.98 -1.82 -6.29
C VAL A 97 2.91 -0.89 -7.51
N PHE A 98 2.76 -1.44 -8.71
CA PHE A 98 2.66 -0.70 -9.95
C PHE A 98 1.53 -1.27 -10.82
N GLU A 99 0.47 -0.49 -11.02
CA GLU A 99 -0.40 -0.69 -12.19
C GLU A 99 0.42 -0.20 -13.40
N VAL A 100 0.89 -1.12 -14.24
CA VAL A 100 1.54 -0.82 -15.52
C VAL A 100 0.50 -0.79 -16.62
#